data_AF-A0A392SWA4-F1
#
_entry.id   AF-A0A392SWA4-F1
#
_cell.length_a   1.000
_cell.length_b   1.000
_cell.length_c   1.000
_cell.angle_alpha   90.00
_cell.angle_beta   90.00
_cell.angle_gamma   90.00
#
_symmetry.space_group_name_H-M   'P 1'
#
loop_
_entity.id
_entity.type
_entity.pdbx_description
1 polymer ?
#
loop_
_entity_poly.entity_id
_entity_poly.type
_entity_poly.pdbx_seq_one_letter_code
_entity_poly.pdbx_strand_id
1 'polypeptide(L)' 'MSRWSGPFVIKEVFPHGAVELLKLGGGDQTFKVNGQRLKVYKGGELIRHNAAFLLQDPP' A
#
# COMPACT_ATOMS: atom_id res chain seq x y z
N MET A 1 17.11 1.55 -12.95
CA MET A 1 16.46 0.56 -12.06
C MET A 1 15.34 1.25 -11.28
N SER A 2 14.11 0.76 -11.35
CA SER A 2 13.00 1.29 -10.53
C SER A 2 13.19 0.86 -9.08
N ARG A 3 13.59 1.79 -8.21
CA ARG A 3 13.80 1.53 -6.79
C ARG A 3 12.50 1.79 -6.02
N TRP A 4 11.79 0.72 -5.67
CA TRP A 4 10.60 0.79 -4.83
C TRP A 4 11.02 0.87 -3.36
N SER A 5 10.37 1.74 -2.58
CA SER A 5 10.78 2.08 -1.21
C SER A 5 10.14 1.22 -0.12
N GLY A 6 9.37 0.19 -0.46
CA GLY A 6 8.75 -0.72 0.51
C GLY A 6 7.44 -1.34 0.01
N PRO A 7 6.68 -2.00 0.90
CA PRO A 7 5.31 -2.43 0.60
C PRO A 7 4.37 -1.22 0.49
N PHE A 8 3.38 -1.32 -0.39
CA PHE A 8 2.36 -0.31 -0.62
C PHE A 8 0.97 -0.92 -0.47
N VAL A 9 0.00 -0.11 -0.05
CA VAL A 9 -1.40 -0.52 0.02
C VAL A 9 -2.11 -0.02 -1.23
N ILE A 10 -2.96 -0.83 -1.82
CA ILE A 10 -3.80 -0.38 -2.93
C ILE A 10 -4.97 0.40 -2.34
N LYS A 11 -5.12 1.66 -2.76
CA LYS A 11 -6.24 2.51 -2.39
C LYS A 11 -7.39 2.37 -3.39
N GLU A 12 -7.09 2.45 -4.68
CA GLU A 12 -8.10 2.36 -5.73
C GLU A 12 -7.52 1.75 -7.02
N VAL A 13 -8.34 0.99 -7.76
CA VAL A 13 -8.00 0.44 -9.07
C VAL A 13 -8.93 1.05 -10.12
N PHE A 14 -8.34 1.69 -11.12
CA PHE A 14 -9.07 2.29 -12.24
C PHE A 14 -9.25 1.28 -13.39
N PRO A 15 -10.36 1.36 -14.15
CA PRO A 15 -10.66 0.42 -15.23
C PRO A 15 -9.61 0.39 -16.36
N HIS A 16 -8.82 1.46 -16.50
CA HIS A 16 -7.73 1.54 -17.49
C HIS A 16 -6.39 0.97 -16.98
N GLY A 17 -6.42 0.23 -15.87
CA GLY A 17 -5.24 -0.41 -15.32
C GLY A 17 -4.30 0.57 -14.61
N ALA A 18 -4.74 1.77 -14.28
CA ALA A 18 -4.04 2.61 -13.32
C ALA A 18 -4.47 2.22 -11.90
N VAL A 19 -3.57 2.33 -10.94
CA VAL A 19 -3.81 1.96 -9.55
C VAL A 19 -3.27 3.07 -8.66
N GLU A 20 -4.09 3.56 -7.75
CA GLU A 20 -3.66 4.45 -6.68
C GLU A 20 -3.08 3.61 -5.54
N LEU A 21 -1.83 3.86 -5.21
CA LEU A 21 -1.13 3.26 -4.08
C LEU A 21 -1.03 4.27 -2.95
N LEU A 22 -1.22 3.78 -1.72
CA LEU A 22 -0.99 4.49 -0.48
C LEU A 22 0.32 4.00 0.14
N LYS A 23 1.19 4.95 0.50
CA LYS A 23 2.42 4.68 1.22
C LYS A 23 2.15 4.65 2.73
N LEU A 24 2.41 3.52 3.37
CA LEU A 24 2.35 3.42 4.83
C LEU A 24 3.63 4.01 5.46
N GLY A 25 3.48 4.81 6.52
CA GLY A 25 4.59 5.23 7.39
C GLY A 25 5.30 6.55 7.05
N GLY A 26 4.71 7.45 6.26
CA GLY A 26 5.35 8.74 5.93
C GLY A 26 4.41 9.90 5.58
N GLY A 27 3.18 9.88 6.09
CA GLY A 27 2.07 10.73 5.65
C GLY A 27 1.25 10.02 4.57
N ASP A 28 -0.04 10.34 4.47
CA ASP A 28 -1.04 9.73 3.56
C ASP A 28 -0.77 10.07 2.09
N GLN A 29 0.46 9.87 1.65
CA GLN A 29 0.90 10.15 0.31
C GLN A 29 0.40 9.02 -0.59
N THR A 30 -0.55 9.39 -1.44
CA THR A 30 -1.00 8.54 -2.53
C THR A 30 -0.26 8.88 -3.81
N PHE A 31 -0.06 7.87 -4.65
CA PHE A 31 0.49 8.06 -5.98
C PHE A 31 -0.10 7.04 -6.95
N LYS A 32 -0.28 7.47 -8.20
CA LYS A 32 -0.90 6.66 -9.25
C LYS A 32 0.18 5.96 -10.07
N VAL A 33 0.07 4.64 -10.19
CA VAL A 33 0.97 3.81 -11.00
C VAL A 33 0.19 2.99 -12.01
N ASN A 34 0.83 2.57 -13.10
CA ASN A 34 0.23 1.58 -13.98
C ASN A 34 0.28 0.20 -13.30
N GLY A 35 -0.88 -0.43 -13.15
CA GLY A 35 -1.08 -1.74 -12.53
C GLY A 35 -0.26 -2.86 -13.17
N GLN A 36 0.12 -2.72 -14.45
CA GLN A 36 1.07 -3.63 -15.11
C GLN A 36 2.43 -3.73 -14.40
N ARG A 37 2.81 -2.72 -13.60
CA ARG A 37 4.07 -2.68 -12.87
C ARG A 37 3.93 -3.15 -11.41
N LEU A 38 2.72 -3.52 -10.98
CA LEU A 38 2.48 -4.05 -9.64
C LEU A 38 2.76 -5.55 -9.60
N LYS A 39 3.40 -6.00 -8.52
CA LYS A 39 3.55 -7.42 -8.21
C LYS A 39 2.96 -7.69 -6.84
N VAL A 40 2.24 -8.81 -6.73
CA VAL A 40 1.68 -9.27 -5.45
C VAL A 40 2.83 -9.58 -4.50
N TYR A 41 2.80 -8.96 -3.33
CA TYR A 41 3.73 -9.22 -2.25
C TYR A 41 3.34 -10.52 -1.54
N LYS A 42 4.18 -11.56 -1.62
CA LYS A 42 3.87 -12.93 -1.16
C LYS A 42 4.51 -13.34 0.18
N GLY A 43 5.31 -12.49 0.82
CA GLY A 43 6.14 -12.91 1.97
C GLY A 43 6.10 -11.97 3.16
N GLY A 44 5.39 -12.38 4.21
CA GLY A 44 5.52 -11.83 5.56
C GLY A 44 4.84 -10.48 5.78
N GLU A 45 3.70 -10.51 6.48
CA GLU A 45 3.37 -9.44 7.44
C GLU A 45 2.83 -8.09 6.88
N LEU A 46 1.87 -8.10 5.95
CA LEU A 46 0.89 -6.99 5.93
C LEU A 46 0.07 -6.94 7.25
N ILE A 47 0.04 -8.07 7.98
CA ILE A 47 -0.76 -8.33 9.18
C ILE A 47 -0.44 -7.39 10.37
N ARG A 48 0.81 -6.95 10.56
CA ARG A 48 1.15 -6.06 11.71
C ARG A 48 0.65 -4.62 11.54
N HIS A 49 0.53 -4.13 10.30
CA HIS A 49 0.07 -2.75 10.05
C HIS A 49 -1.45 -2.59 10.22
N ASN A 50 -2.25 -3.64 9.99
CA ASN A 50 -3.68 -3.67 10.36
C ASN A 50 -3.90 -3.96 11.84
N ALA A 51 -3.10 -4.84 12.46
CA ALA A 51 -3.27 -5.19 13.87
C ALA A 51 -2.99 -4.01 14.81
N ALA A 52 -2.04 -3.12 14.48
CA ALA A 52 -1.78 -1.91 15.27
C ALA A 52 -2.84 -0.79 15.08
N PHE A 53 -3.54 -0.73 13.93
CA PHE A 53 -4.72 0.12 13.76
C PHE A 53 -5.93 -0.40 14.56
N LEU A 54 -6.01 -1.72 14.83
CA LEU A 54 -7.03 -2.37 15.67
C LEU A 54 -6.68 -2.38 17.17
N LEU A 55 -5.44 -1.99 17.54
CA LEU A 55 -4.94 -1.95 18.90
C LEU A 55 -4.74 -0.50 19.37
N GLN A 56 -5.72 0.35 19.10
CA GLN A 56 -5.87 1.60 19.83
C GLN A 56 -7.00 1.39 20.84
N ASP A 57 -6.67 1.41 22.13
CA ASP A 57 -7.67 1.50 23.19
C ASP A 57 -8.36 2.88 23.11
N PRO A 58 -9.65 2.98 23.45
CA PRO A 58 -10.43 4.18 23.22
C PRO A 58 -9.96 5.34 24.12
N PRO A 59 -10.21 6.61 23.71
CA PRO A 59 -10.00 7.77 24.58
C PRO A 59 -10.97 7.79 25.78
#